data_AF-K3YJ34-F1
#
_entry.id   AF-K3YJ34-F1
#
_cell.length_a   1.000
_cell.length_b   1.000
_cell.length_c   1.000
_cell.angle_alpha   90.00
_cell.angle_beta   90.00
_cell.angle_gamma   90.00
#
_symmetry.space_group_name_H-M   'P 1'
#
loop_
_entity.id
_entity.type
_entity.pdbx_description
1 polymer ?
#
loop_
_entity_poly.entity_id
_entity_poly.type
_entity_poly.pdbx_seq_one_letter_code
_entity_poly.pdbx_strand_id
1 'polypeptide(L)'
;MAYGGAGIAVSWPLARRLARSLDSCVLRYPHLYGSDARIYACLAELGVELTHEPGFHQIDLHGDISGLLRAHPLSPLVSLHHLDNVYPLYPGMDRTRAMKHFFRAANADPARILQQTVCYDSKRSLTVSIAWGYSVQVFKGNILLPDLLAVQKTFVPWKRGRNVTDVYMFNTKHVPRDECKRGALFFLKSISSGEGKTQTTYNRQPPRKCLPDLIPLKNLSLIKVTAEQLQLIPGKALKRHCCDIVPSSSDTTMDVNIRKCKDDELIAMHS
;
A
#
# COMPACT_ATOMS: atom_id res chain seq x y z
N MET A 1 5.34 16.34 -9.21
CA MET A 1 5.04 16.79 -7.85
C MET A 1 3.92 15.92 -7.41
N ALA A 2 3.93 15.57 -6.14
CA ALA A 2 2.67 15.25 -5.53
C ALA A 2 1.93 16.60 -5.41
N TYR A 3 0.95 16.82 -6.28
CA TYR A 3 0.17 18.05 -6.26
C TYR A 3 -0.69 18.09 -4.99
N GLY A 4 -0.86 19.29 -4.44
CA GLY A 4 -1.64 19.54 -3.24
C GLY A 4 -0.99 19.04 -1.94
N GLY A 5 -1.78 18.33 -1.13
CA GLY A 5 -1.45 17.91 0.24
C GLY A 5 -0.60 16.64 0.35
N ALA A 6 -0.28 15.99 -0.77
CA ALA A 6 0.59 14.84 -0.81
C ALA A 6 2.02 15.21 -0.39
N GLY A 7 2.45 16.44 -0.65
CA GLY A 7 3.74 16.98 -0.21
C GLY A 7 4.85 16.89 -1.25
N ILE A 8 5.95 17.59 -0.96
CA ILE A 8 7.14 17.66 -1.82
C ILE A 8 8.40 17.53 -0.96
N ALA A 9 9.49 17.06 -1.55
CA ALA A 9 10.81 17.06 -0.94
C ALA A 9 11.74 18.00 -1.71
N VAL A 10 12.49 18.81 -0.98
CA VAL A 10 13.44 19.78 -1.53
C VAL A 10 14.73 19.67 -0.71
N SER A 11 15.89 19.59 -1.39
CA SER A 11 17.17 19.57 -0.69
C SER A 11 17.44 20.90 0.01
N TRP A 12 18.18 20.87 1.11
CA TRP A 12 18.52 22.08 1.87
C TRP A 12 19.17 23.19 1.02
N PRO A 13 20.18 22.91 0.16
CA PRO A 13 20.78 23.94 -0.67
C PRO A 13 19.78 24.61 -1.63
N LEU A 14 18.86 23.82 -2.20
CA LEU A 14 17.82 24.31 -3.10
C LEU A 14 16.78 25.15 -2.34
N ALA A 15 16.33 24.68 -1.17
CA ALA A 15 15.41 25.43 -0.32
C ALA A 15 16.00 26.79 0.09
N ARG A 16 17.29 26.83 0.45
CA ARG A 16 18.00 28.08 0.79
C ARG A 16 18.06 29.05 -0.39
N ARG A 17 18.22 28.54 -1.62
CA ARG A 17 18.24 29.38 -2.82
C ARG A 17 16.84 29.90 -3.16
N LEU A 18 15.84 29.02 -3.11
CA LEU A 18 14.43 29.35 -3.34
C LEU A 18 13.94 30.44 -2.38
N ALA A 19 14.27 30.32 -1.08
CA ALA A 19 13.84 31.28 -0.07
C ALA A 19 14.25 32.74 -0.37
N ARG A 20 15.34 32.96 -1.12
CA ARG A 20 15.82 34.31 -1.47
C ARG A 20 15.01 34.97 -2.59
N SER A 21 14.33 34.18 -3.42
CA SER A 21 13.56 34.68 -4.57
C SER A 21 12.06 34.40 -4.47
N LEU A 22 11.64 33.60 -3.48
CA LEU A 22 10.28 33.07 -3.35
C LEU A 22 9.21 34.17 -3.41
N ASP A 23 9.32 35.22 -2.60
CA ASP A 23 8.34 36.31 -2.55
C ASP A 23 8.17 36.98 -3.91
N SER A 24 9.28 37.33 -4.56
CA SER A 24 9.25 37.94 -5.89
C SER A 24 8.69 36.99 -6.95
N CYS A 25 8.96 35.69 -6.80
CA CYS A 25 8.55 34.67 -7.75
C CYS A 25 7.06 34.36 -7.67
N VAL A 26 6.51 34.16 -6.46
CA VAL A 26 5.07 33.87 -6.32
C VAL A 26 4.20 35.01 -6.85
N LEU A 27 4.71 36.25 -6.82
CA LEU A 27 4.07 37.43 -7.41
C LEU A 27 4.13 37.47 -8.94
N ARG A 28 5.10 36.79 -9.58
CA ARG A 28 5.17 36.65 -11.05
C ARG A 28 4.15 35.65 -11.60
N TYR A 29 3.73 34.68 -10.79
CA TYR A 29 2.81 33.62 -11.22
C TYR A 29 1.45 33.63 -10.49
N PRO A 30 0.75 34.77 -10.39
CA PRO A 30 -0.52 34.83 -9.66
C PRO A 30 -1.63 34.02 -10.36
N HIS A 31 -1.51 33.83 -11.68
CA HIS A 31 -2.44 33.08 -12.51
C HIS A 31 -2.36 31.55 -12.31
N LEU A 32 -1.29 31.04 -11.68
CA LEU A 32 -1.17 29.61 -11.38
C LEU A 32 -2.06 29.22 -10.19
N TYR A 33 -2.78 28.12 -10.37
CA TYR A 33 -3.66 27.54 -9.37
C TYR A 33 -2.87 26.78 -8.30
N GLY A 34 -3.10 27.09 -7.02
CA GLY A 34 -2.46 26.39 -5.90
C GLY A 34 -1.03 26.87 -5.59
N SER A 35 -0.56 26.55 -4.39
CA SER A 35 0.81 26.88 -3.96
C SER A 35 1.84 25.98 -4.64
N ASP A 36 1.50 24.73 -4.91
CA ASP A 36 2.33 23.73 -5.58
C ASP A 36 2.75 24.15 -7.00
N ALA A 37 1.81 24.61 -7.84
CA ALA A 37 2.12 25.09 -9.18
C ALA A 37 3.05 26.32 -9.15
N ARG A 38 2.86 27.21 -8.17
CA ARG A 38 3.72 28.40 -7.98
C ARG A 38 5.12 28.01 -7.52
N ILE A 39 5.23 27.12 -6.53
CA ILE A 39 6.53 26.62 -6.06
C ILE A 39 7.29 25.94 -7.21
N TYR A 40 6.61 25.17 -8.04
CA TYR A 40 7.24 24.56 -9.22
C TYR A 40 7.76 25.59 -10.22
N ALA A 41 6.96 26.61 -10.54
CA ALA A 41 7.42 27.69 -11.40
C ALA A 41 8.67 28.37 -10.82
N CYS A 42 8.71 28.60 -9.51
CA CYS A 42 9.89 29.16 -8.84
C CYS A 42 11.12 28.25 -8.86
N LEU A 43 10.93 26.94 -8.77
CA LEU A 43 12.02 25.97 -8.92
C LEU A 43 12.52 25.92 -10.38
N ALA A 44 11.62 26.04 -11.35
CA ALA A 44 11.97 26.12 -12.76
C ALA A 44 12.78 27.39 -13.10
N GLU A 45 12.50 28.53 -12.46
CA GLU A 45 13.36 29.74 -12.59
C GLU A 45 14.79 29.51 -12.09
N LEU A 46 14.98 28.59 -11.15
CA LEU A 46 16.30 28.18 -10.66
C LEU A 46 16.94 27.10 -11.53
N GLY A 47 16.30 26.69 -12.63
CA GLY A 47 16.77 25.64 -13.53
C GLY A 47 16.64 24.23 -12.96
N VAL A 48 15.74 24.01 -11.98
CA VAL A 48 15.53 22.70 -11.37
C VAL A 48 14.24 22.08 -11.87
N GLU A 49 14.37 20.90 -12.48
CA GLU A 49 13.24 20.10 -12.92
C GLU A 49 12.64 19.23 -11.81
N LEU A 50 11.43 18.78 -12.08
CA LEU A 50 10.69 17.92 -11.19
C LEU A 50 11.02 16.44 -11.39
N THR A 51 11.46 15.79 -10.33
CA THR A 51 11.47 14.31 -10.25
C THR A 51 10.12 13.81 -9.71
N HIS A 52 9.50 12.87 -10.42
CA HIS A 52 8.26 12.25 -9.98
C HIS A 52 8.54 11.07 -9.04
N GLU A 53 8.08 11.17 -7.79
CA GLU A 53 8.23 10.14 -6.77
C GLU A 53 6.87 9.45 -6.48
N PRO A 54 6.68 8.18 -6.87
CA PRO A 54 5.38 7.49 -6.73
C PRO A 54 4.95 7.19 -5.29
N GLY A 55 5.79 7.50 -4.30
CA GLY A 55 5.52 7.29 -2.88
C GLY A 55 4.66 8.36 -2.20
N PHE A 56 4.45 9.50 -2.86
CA PHE A 56 3.62 10.58 -2.33
C PHE A 56 2.18 10.47 -2.85
N HIS A 57 1.20 10.40 -1.94
CA HIS A 57 -0.20 10.18 -2.31
C HIS A 57 -1.13 11.27 -1.78
N GLN A 58 -1.87 11.89 -2.70
CA GLN A 58 -2.85 12.95 -2.39
C GLN A 58 -4.16 12.38 -1.81
N ILE A 59 -4.50 11.14 -2.16
CA ILE A 59 -5.70 10.43 -1.71
C ILE A 59 -6.96 11.31 -1.83
N ASP A 60 -7.18 11.87 -3.02
CA ASP A 60 -8.45 12.50 -3.38
C ASP A 60 -9.54 11.41 -3.60
N LEU A 61 -9.81 10.66 -2.54
CA LEU A 61 -10.72 9.52 -2.49
C LEU A 61 -11.54 9.56 -1.20
N HIS A 62 -12.75 9.02 -1.25
CA HIS A 62 -13.61 8.83 -0.09
C HIS A 62 -13.94 7.35 0.14
N GLY A 63 -14.41 7.04 1.35
CA GLY A 63 -14.89 5.71 1.72
C GLY A 63 -13.75 4.75 2.03
N ASP A 64 -13.82 3.54 1.48
CA ASP A 64 -12.86 2.47 1.73
C ASP A 64 -11.68 2.53 0.75
N ILE A 65 -10.52 3.01 1.21
CA ILE A 65 -9.29 3.06 0.41
C ILE A 65 -8.47 1.75 0.46
N SER A 66 -9.00 0.68 1.06
CA SER A 66 -8.24 -0.57 1.27
C SER A 66 -7.69 -1.17 -0.01
N GLY A 67 -8.37 -1.01 -1.16
CA GLY A 67 -7.88 -1.48 -2.44
C GLY A 67 -6.65 -0.75 -2.94
N LEU A 68 -6.54 0.56 -2.69
CA LEU A 68 -5.33 1.36 -2.98
C LEU A 68 -4.16 0.89 -2.10
N LEU A 69 -4.40 0.76 -0.79
CA LEU A 69 -3.36 0.41 0.17
C LEU A 69 -2.81 -1.02 -0.05
N ARG A 70 -3.66 -1.96 -0.48
CA ARG A 70 -3.25 -3.36 -0.73
C ARG A 70 -2.43 -3.57 -1.99
N ALA A 71 -2.63 -2.71 -2.99
CA ALA A 71 -1.96 -2.75 -4.27
C ALA A 71 -0.93 -1.61 -4.40
N HIS A 72 -0.36 -1.17 -3.28
CA HIS A 72 0.63 -0.10 -3.29
C HIS A 72 1.84 -0.53 -4.15
N PRO A 73 2.38 0.38 -4.99
CA PRO A 73 3.53 0.09 -5.84
C PRO A 73 4.79 -0.23 -5.03
N LEU A 74 5.83 -0.72 -5.72
CA LEU A 74 7.11 -1.05 -5.09
C LEU A 74 7.86 0.17 -4.53
N SER A 75 7.51 1.39 -4.96
CA SER A 75 8.06 2.61 -4.37
C SER A 75 7.81 2.63 -2.86
N PRO A 76 8.76 3.12 -2.04
CA PRO A 76 8.51 3.35 -0.63
C PRO A 76 7.31 4.29 -0.45
N LEU A 77 6.47 4.00 0.53
CA LEU A 77 5.42 4.94 0.91
C LEU A 77 6.04 6.13 1.63
N VAL A 78 5.75 7.34 1.16
CA VAL A 78 6.26 8.58 1.76
C VAL A 78 5.15 9.35 2.45
N SER A 79 4.00 9.51 1.80
CA SER A 79 2.88 10.25 2.38
C SER A 79 1.54 9.68 1.94
N LEU A 80 0.56 9.82 2.82
CA LEU A 80 -0.84 9.52 2.59
C LEU A 80 -1.65 10.73 3.09
N HIS A 81 -2.18 11.53 2.18
CA HIS A 81 -3.01 12.69 2.53
C HIS A 81 -4.49 12.27 2.77
N HIS A 82 -5.33 13.17 3.30
CA HIS A 82 -6.78 12.95 3.52
C HIS A 82 -7.22 11.68 4.29
N LEU A 83 -6.38 11.13 5.18
CA LEU A 83 -6.77 9.97 5.99
C LEU A 83 -7.91 10.25 7.00
N ASP A 84 -8.24 11.52 7.22
CA ASP A 84 -9.40 11.99 7.98
C ASP A 84 -10.74 11.82 7.23
N ASN A 85 -10.70 11.79 5.89
CA ASN A 85 -11.88 11.73 5.02
C ASN A 85 -12.22 10.32 4.50
N VAL A 86 -11.45 9.32 4.91
CA VAL A 86 -11.66 7.91 4.55
C VAL A 86 -12.16 7.11 5.76
N TYR A 87 -12.60 5.88 5.53
CA TYR A 87 -12.93 4.96 6.62
C TYR A 87 -11.67 4.56 7.40
N PRO A 88 -11.78 4.24 8.71
CA PRO A 88 -10.65 3.75 9.49
C PRO A 88 -9.97 2.56 8.80
N LEU A 89 -8.64 2.56 8.81
CA LEU A 89 -7.85 1.57 8.06
C LEU A 89 -8.07 0.13 8.56
N TYR A 90 -8.33 -0.03 9.85
CA TYR A 90 -8.50 -1.33 10.50
C TYR A 90 -9.93 -1.50 11.04
N PRO A 91 -10.55 -2.68 10.88
CA PRO A 91 -11.86 -2.97 11.46
C PRO A 91 -11.87 -2.79 12.98
N GLY A 92 -12.96 -2.20 13.51
CA GLY A 92 -13.15 -2.04 14.96
C GLY A 92 -12.27 -0.96 15.61
N MET A 93 -11.47 -0.22 14.83
CA MET A 93 -10.70 0.93 15.31
C MET A 93 -11.32 2.24 14.84
N ASP A 94 -11.20 3.29 15.65
CA ASP A 94 -11.39 4.66 15.17
C ASP A 94 -10.15 5.14 14.39
N ARG A 95 -10.25 6.30 13.73
CA ARG A 95 -9.19 6.83 12.88
C ARG A 95 -7.88 7.05 13.63
N THR A 96 -7.94 7.59 14.84
CA THR A 96 -6.75 7.89 15.64
C THR A 96 -6.03 6.61 16.07
N ARG A 97 -6.76 5.62 16.58
CA ARG A 97 -6.19 4.30 16.92
C ARG A 97 -5.66 3.57 15.70
N ALA A 98 -6.40 3.61 14.59
CA ALA A 98 -5.94 3.03 13.33
C ALA A 98 -4.64 3.67 12.85
N MET A 99 -4.50 5.00 12.97
CA MET A 99 -3.28 5.71 12.60
C MET A 99 -2.10 5.31 13.47
N LYS A 100 -2.28 5.32 14.80
CA LYS A 100 -1.24 4.87 15.73
C LYS A 100 -0.80 3.44 15.43
N HIS A 101 -1.74 2.55 15.10
CA HIS A 101 -1.44 1.16 14.74
C HIS A 101 -0.67 1.06 13.41
N PHE A 102 -1.07 1.83 12.40
CA PHE A 102 -0.35 1.92 11.13
C PHE A 102 1.09 2.43 11.30
N PHE A 103 1.29 3.49 12.09
CA PHE A 103 2.63 4.01 12.38
C PHE A 103 3.51 3.04 13.18
N ARG A 104 2.95 2.17 14.01
CA ARG A 104 3.74 1.09 14.63
C ARG A 104 4.34 0.15 13.59
N ALA A 105 3.60 -0.19 12.54
CA ALA A 105 4.12 -0.99 11.43
C ALA A 105 5.14 -0.18 10.60
N ALA A 106 4.82 1.07 10.27
CA ALA A 106 5.72 1.95 9.53
C ALA A 106 7.06 2.16 10.26
N ASN A 107 7.07 2.29 11.58
CA ASN A 107 8.30 2.44 12.36
C ASN A 107 9.12 1.13 12.46
N ALA A 108 8.45 -0.02 12.38
CA ALA A 108 9.12 -1.32 12.48
C ALA A 108 9.88 -1.70 11.19
N ASP A 109 9.31 -1.40 10.02
CA ASP A 109 9.97 -1.60 8.72
C ASP A 109 9.51 -0.52 7.72
N PRO A 110 10.08 0.70 7.78
CA PRO A 110 9.61 1.85 7.00
C PRO A 110 9.65 1.60 5.50
N ALA A 111 10.65 0.86 5.01
CA ALA A 111 10.78 0.54 3.60
C ALA A 111 9.74 -0.49 3.13
N ARG A 112 9.19 -1.30 4.04
CA ARG A 112 8.28 -2.41 3.73
C ARG A 112 6.80 -2.08 3.92
N ILE A 113 6.46 -0.99 4.61
CA ILE A 113 5.05 -0.62 4.83
C ILE A 113 4.28 -0.57 3.50
N LEU A 114 3.14 -1.28 3.45
CA LEU A 114 2.28 -1.51 2.28
C LEU A 114 2.92 -2.24 1.09
N GLN A 115 4.17 -2.67 1.15
CA GLN A 115 4.78 -3.43 0.06
C GLN A 115 4.00 -4.72 -0.19
N GLN A 116 3.48 -4.83 -1.42
CA GLN A 116 2.72 -5.99 -1.84
C GLN A 116 3.67 -7.14 -2.20
N THR A 117 3.55 -8.25 -1.46
CA THR A 117 4.25 -9.52 -1.71
C THR A 117 3.22 -10.60 -2.05
N VAL A 118 3.49 -11.42 -3.06
CA VAL A 118 2.57 -12.48 -3.52
C VAL A 118 3.25 -13.83 -3.41
N CYS A 119 2.58 -14.79 -2.76
CA CYS A 119 3.03 -16.17 -2.57
C CYS A 119 2.03 -17.13 -3.19
N TYR A 120 2.52 -18.16 -3.85
CA TYR A 120 1.71 -19.24 -4.39
C TYR A 120 1.96 -20.52 -3.58
N ASP A 121 0.90 -21.10 -3.01
CA ASP A 121 0.93 -22.42 -2.38
C ASP A 121 0.44 -23.46 -3.38
N SER A 122 1.35 -24.14 -4.06
CA SER A 122 0.98 -25.19 -5.01
C SER A 122 0.34 -26.40 -4.33
N LYS A 123 0.72 -26.71 -3.08
CA LYS A 123 0.22 -27.88 -2.36
C LYS A 123 -1.24 -27.73 -1.94
N ARG A 124 -1.61 -26.53 -1.52
CA ARG A 124 -2.98 -26.20 -1.08
C ARG A 124 -3.80 -25.49 -2.17
N SER A 125 -3.18 -25.23 -3.32
CA SER A 125 -3.73 -24.42 -4.41
C SER A 125 -4.24 -23.07 -3.89
N LEU A 126 -3.38 -22.30 -3.23
CA LEU A 126 -3.73 -20.98 -2.67
C LEU A 126 -2.85 -19.89 -3.27
N THR A 127 -3.42 -18.68 -3.37
CA THR A 127 -2.65 -17.47 -3.65
C THR A 127 -2.75 -16.51 -2.47
N VAL A 128 -1.62 -16.11 -1.92
CA VAL A 128 -1.53 -15.19 -0.77
C VAL A 128 -0.99 -13.86 -1.26
N SER A 129 -1.70 -12.76 -1.03
CA SER A 129 -1.27 -11.39 -1.31
C SER A 129 -1.15 -10.61 -0.01
N ILE A 130 0.07 -10.22 0.35
CA ILE A 130 0.42 -9.56 1.60
C ILE A 130 0.70 -8.09 1.30
N ALA A 131 -0.07 -7.17 1.86
CA ALA A 131 0.28 -5.77 1.98
C ALA A 131 0.86 -5.56 3.38
N TRP A 132 2.19 -5.61 3.47
CA TRP A 132 2.88 -5.74 4.76
C TRP A 132 2.57 -4.57 5.69
N GLY A 133 2.27 -4.87 6.95
CA GLY A 133 1.90 -3.85 7.93
C GLY A 133 0.48 -3.29 7.74
N TYR A 134 -0.36 -3.94 6.93
CA TYR A 134 -1.76 -3.55 6.75
C TYR A 134 -2.72 -4.76 6.71
N SER A 135 -2.70 -5.54 5.64
CA SER A 135 -3.64 -6.66 5.45
C SER A 135 -3.10 -7.75 4.53
N VAL A 136 -3.70 -8.93 4.64
CA VAL A 136 -3.40 -10.11 3.80
C VAL A 136 -4.69 -10.61 3.17
N GLN A 137 -4.62 -10.98 1.89
CA GLN A 137 -5.69 -11.68 1.19
C GLN A 137 -5.25 -13.07 0.80
N VAL A 138 -6.08 -14.06 1.06
CA VAL A 138 -5.85 -15.45 0.66
C VAL A 138 -6.97 -15.91 -0.26
N PHE A 139 -6.61 -16.30 -1.48
CA PHE A 139 -7.53 -16.78 -2.51
C PHE A 139 -7.39 -18.29 -2.67
N LYS A 140 -8.51 -18.96 -2.93
CA LYS A 140 -8.50 -20.36 -3.37
C LYS A 140 -8.21 -20.38 -4.89
N GLY A 141 -7.27 -21.19 -5.29
CA GLY A 141 -6.76 -21.29 -6.66
C GLY A 141 -5.61 -20.32 -6.96
N ASN A 142 -5.14 -20.40 -8.21
CA ASN A 142 -4.08 -19.56 -8.73
C ASN A 142 -4.67 -18.27 -9.32
N ILE A 143 -4.29 -17.13 -8.73
CA ILE A 143 -4.65 -15.80 -9.26
C ILE A 143 -3.47 -15.22 -10.01
N LEU A 144 -3.69 -14.71 -11.21
CA LEU A 144 -2.64 -14.09 -12.01
C LEU A 144 -2.04 -12.89 -11.26
N LEU A 145 -0.71 -12.78 -11.27
CA LEU A 145 -0.02 -11.67 -10.61
C LEU A 145 -0.52 -10.30 -11.10
N PRO A 146 -0.66 -10.02 -12.41
CA PRO A 146 -1.20 -8.74 -12.88
C PRO A 146 -2.56 -8.39 -12.29
N ASP A 147 -3.44 -9.38 -12.11
CA ASP A 147 -4.74 -9.15 -11.49
C ASP A 147 -4.58 -8.73 -10.02
N LEU A 148 -3.66 -9.33 -9.27
CA LEU A 148 -3.39 -8.95 -7.88
C LEU A 148 -2.78 -7.56 -7.74
N LEU A 149 -1.99 -7.13 -8.73
CA LEU A 149 -1.37 -5.79 -8.75
C LEU A 149 -2.34 -4.68 -9.13
N ALA A 150 -3.45 -4.99 -9.80
CA ALA A 150 -4.48 -4.01 -10.14
C ALA A 150 -5.25 -3.55 -8.89
N VAL A 151 -5.44 -2.23 -8.77
CA VAL A 151 -6.08 -1.61 -7.61
C VAL A 151 -7.54 -2.00 -7.53
N GLN A 152 -7.97 -2.58 -6.41
CA GLN A 152 -9.38 -2.84 -6.18
C GLN A 152 -10.15 -1.53 -5.98
N LYS A 153 -11.18 -1.29 -6.80
CA LYS A 153 -12.00 -0.08 -6.68
C LYS A 153 -12.98 -0.17 -5.50
N THR A 154 -12.47 0.00 -4.28
CA THR A 154 -13.24 0.00 -3.02
C THR A 154 -13.69 1.41 -2.59
N PHE A 155 -13.12 2.43 -3.22
CA PHE A 155 -13.31 3.84 -2.90
C PHE A 155 -14.19 4.52 -3.97
N VAL A 156 -14.56 5.77 -3.68
CA VAL A 156 -15.19 6.69 -4.65
C VAL A 156 -14.33 7.94 -4.83
N PRO A 157 -14.41 8.64 -5.97
CA PRO A 157 -13.68 9.88 -6.21
C PRO A 157 -13.99 10.98 -5.18
N TRP A 158 -13.06 11.92 -5.01
CA TRP A 158 -13.26 13.14 -4.21
C TRP A 158 -14.42 14.02 -4.72
N LYS A 159 -14.39 14.36 -6.01
CA LYS A 159 -15.45 15.17 -6.64
C LYS A 159 -16.71 14.33 -6.83
N ARG A 160 -17.86 14.92 -6.51
CA ARG A 160 -19.19 14.32 -6.71
C ARG A 160 -19.92 15.04 -7.85
N GLY A 161 -20.57 14.30 -8.75
CA GLY A 161 -21.39 14.88 -9.82
C GLY A 161 -21.63 13.91 -10.98
N ARG A 162 -22.66 14.17 -11.80
CA ARG A 162 -23.04 13.31 -12.95
C ARG A 162 -21.99 13.25 -14.06
N ASN A 163 -21.10 14.25 -14.16
CA ASN A 163 -20.07 14.36 -15.20
C ASN A 163 -18.65 14.05 -14.68
N VAL A 164 -18.51 13.49 -13.47
CA VAL A 164 -17.20 13.12 -12.94
C VAL A 164 -16.74 11.86 -13.64
N THR A 165 -15.70 11.99 -14.46
CA THR A 165 -15.00 10.86 -15.08
C THR A 165 -14.04 10.26 -14.04
N ASP A 166 -14.13 8.95 -13.83
CA ASP A 166 -13.26 8.21 -12.92
C ASP A 166 -11.85 8.06 -13.52
N VAL A 167 -11.08 9.15 -13.54
CA VAL A 167 -9.70 9.15 -14.02
C VAL A 167 -8.77 9.02 -12.83
N TYR A 168 -8.05 7.90 -12.76
CA TYR A 168 -7.02 7.65 -11.76
C TYR A 168 -5.67 7.51 -12.45
N MET A 169 -4.59 7.80 -11.73
CA MET A 169 -3.22 7.58 -12.20
C MET A 169 -2.80 6.09 -12.18
N PHE A 170 -3.74 5.19 -11.95
CA PHE A 170 -3.51 3.75 -11.83
C PHE A 170 -4.70 2.96 -12.38
N ASN A 171 -4.44 1.73 -12.80
CA ASN A 171 -5.47 0.82 -13.27
C ASN A 171 -6.30 0.29 -12.11
N THR A 172 -7.62 0.31 -12.29
CA THR A 172 -8.56 -0.25 -11.30
C THR A 172 -9.20 -1.53 -11.80
N LYS A 173 -9.54 -2.41 -10.87
CA LYS A 173 -10.34 -3.61 -11.12
C LYS A 173 -11.61 -3.62 -10.29
N HIS A 174 -12.64 -4.24 -10.84
CA HIS A 174 -13.91 -4.43 -10.16
C HIS A 174 -13.75 -5.38 -8.95
N VAL A 175 -14.40 -5.04 -7.84
CA VAL A 175 -14.47 -5.90 -6.66
C VAL A 175 -15.74 -6.73 -6.71
N PRO A 176 -15.68 -8.08 -6.71
CA PRO A 176 -16.88 -8.92 -6.73
C PRO A 176 -17.91 -8.47 -5.70
N ARG A 177 -19.17 -8.26 -6.10
CA ARG A 177 -20.24 -7.82 -5.18
C ARG A 177 -20.55 -8.87 -4.12
N ASP A 178 -20.49 -10.13 -4.52
CA ASP A 178 -20.61 -11.29 -3.64
C ASP A 178 -19.35 -11.43 -2.78
N GLU A 179 -19.51 -11.29 -1.47
CA GLU A 179 -18.42 -11.41 -0.49
C GLU A 179 -17.86 -12.83 -0.41
N CYS A 180 -18.68 -13.87 -0.66
CA CYS A 180 -18.25 -15.27 -0.62
C CYS A 180 -17.27 -15.60 -1.76
N LYS A 181 -17.30 -14.83 -2.86
CA LYS A 181 -16.39 -14.98 -4.00
C LYS A 181 -15.07 -14.21 -3.83
N ARG A 182 -14.92 -13.43 -2.76
CA ARG A 182 -13.69 -12.70 -2.45
C ARG A 182 -12.71 -13.62 -1.73
N GLY A 183 -11.41 -13.30 -1.81
CA GLY A 183 -10.41 -13.95 -0.97
C GLY A 183 -10.66 -13.69 0.52
N ALA A 184 -10.26 -14.63 1.37
CA ALA A 184 -10.28 -14.47 2.82
C ALA A 184 -9.37 -13.29 3.21
N LEU A 185 -9.89 -12.39 4.04
CA LEU A 185 -9.25 -11.13 4.39
C LEU A 185 -8.75 -11.17 5.84
N PHE A 186 -7.52 -10.68 6.06
CA PHE A 186 -6.89 -10.62 7.36
C PHE A 186 -6.29 -9.22 7.57
N PHE A 187 -6.40 -8.67 8.77
CA PHE A 187 -5.86 -7.35 9.12
C PHE A 187 -4.79 -7.45 10.20
N LEU A 188 -3.83 -6.52 10.14
CA LEU A 188 -2.72 -6.48 11.07
C LEU A 188 -3.21 -6.44 12.53
N LYS A 189 -2.74 -7.37 13.34
CA LYS A 189 -3.04 -7.50 14.76
C LYS A 189 -1.86 -7.05 15.62
N SER A 190 -0.68 -7.61 15.39
CA SER A 190 0.52 -7.30 16.17
C SER A 190 1.75 -7.14 15.28
N ILE A 191 2.71 -6.37 15.79
CA ILE A 191 4.00 -6.08 15.16
C ILE A 191 5.07 -6.29 16.23
N SER A 192 6.11 -7.03 15.89
CA SER A 192 7.37 -7.10 16.63
C SER A 192 8.54 -6.93 15.66
N SER A 193 9.57 -6.23 16.12
CA SER A 193 10.81 -6.02 15.38
C SER A 193 11.99 -6.10 16.34
N GLY A 194 13.05 -6.78 15.93
CA GLY A 194 14.26 -6.97 16.72
C GLY A 194 15.31 -7.75 15.93
N GLU A 195 16.59 -7.50 16.21
CA GLU A 195 17.72 -8.22 15.58
C GLU A 195 17.69 -8.20 14.03
N GLY A 196 17.26 -7.08 13.44
CA GLY A 196 17.16 -6.93 11.98
C GLY A 196 16.01 -7.71 11.33
N LYS A 197 15.11 -8.29 12.12
CA LYS A 197 13.94 -9.05 11.66
C LYS A 197 12.65 -8.39 12.11
N THR A 198 11.61 -8.60 11.32
CA THR A 198 10.24 -8.19 11.64
C THR A 198 9.30 -9.38 11.59
N GLN A 199 8.31 -9.32 12.47
CA GLN A 199 7.24 -10.30 12.55
C GLN A 199 5.91 -9.57 12.74
N THR A 200 4.94 -9.93 11.90
CA THR A 200 3.59 -9.39 11.95
C THR A 200 2.59 -10.52 12.02
N THR A 201 1.50 -10.33 12.76
CA THR A 201 0.38 -11.26 12.76
C THR A 201 -0.88 -10.58 12.25
N TYR A 202 -1.73 -11.33 11.54
CA TYR A 202 -2.94 -10.83 10.93
C TYR A 202 -4.12 -11.69 11.36
N ASN A 203 -5.14 -11.05 11.93
CA ASN A 203 -6.36 -11.72 12.34
C ASN A 203 -7.36 -11.74 11.18
N ARG A 204 -8.07 -12.85 11.05
CA ARG A 204 -9.15 -12.98 10.06
C ARG A 204 -10.26 -11.97 10.30
N GLN A 205 -10.69 -11.31 9.24
CA GLN A 205 -11.96 -10.59 9.19
C GLN A 205 -13.03 -11.49 8.56
N PRO A 206 -14.05 -11.92 9.32
CA PRO A 206 -15.13 -12.72 8.75
C PRO A 206 -15.96 -11.88 7.76
N PRO A 207 -16.44 -12.49 6.65
CA PRO A 207 -17.39 -11.84 5.74
C PRO A 207 -18.72 -11.58 6.46
N ARG A 208 -19.45 -10.55 6.04
CA ARG A 208 -20.73 -10.17 6.65
C ARG A 208 -21.90 -10.90 6.00
N LYS A 209 -21.83 -11.10 4.68
CA LYS A 209 -22.93 -11.64 3.86
C LYS A 209 -22.56 -12.99 3.25
N CYS A 210 -22.05 -13.91 4.06
CA CYS A 210 -21.70 -15.25 3.61
C CYS A 210 -22.19 -16.31 4.59
N LEU A 211 -22.84 -17.36 4.06
CA LEU A 211 -23.23 -18.52 4.87
C LEU A 211 -21.98 -19.23 5.40
N PRO A 212 -22.00 -19.79 6.63
CA PRO A 212 -20.82 -20.38 7.26
C PRO A 212 -20.06 -21.39 6.40
N ASP A 213 -20.75 -22.17 5.58
CA ASP A 213 -20.15 -23.24 4.75
C ASP A 213 -19.55 -22.71 3.44
N LEU A 214 -19.94 -21.51 3.04
CA LEU A 214 -19.40 -20.82 1.86
C LEU A 214 -18.22 -19.91 2.21
N ILE A 215 -17.86 -19.80 3.49
CA ILE A 215 -16.74 -18.96 3.94
C ILE A 215 -15.42 -19.60 3.45
N PRO A 216 -14.69 -18.96 2.52
CA PRO A 216 -13.47 -19.53 1.97
C PRO A 216 -12.44 -19.73 3.08
N LEU A 217 -11.80 -20.89 3.18
CA LEU A 217 -10.75 -21.17 4.17
C LEU A 217 -11.19 -20.99 5.63
N LYS A 218 -12.48 -21.21 5.98
CA LYS A 218 -13.10 -20.93 7.31
C LYS A 218 -12.21 -21.22 8.54
N ASN A 219 -11.41 -22.28 8.50
CA ASN A 219 -10.57 -22.71 9.63
C ASN A 219 -9.32 -21.83 9.85
N LEU A 220 -8.84 -21.13 8.82
CA LEU A 220 -7.67 -20.27 8.92
C LEU A 220 -8.04 -18.98 9.66
N SER A 221 -7.50 -18.78 10.86
CA SER A 221 -7.85 -17.65 11.72
C SER A 221 -6.72 -16.63 11.88
N LEU A 222 -5.48 -17.07 11.70
CA LEU A 222 -4.28 -16.26 11.91
C LEU A 222 -3.29 -16.46 10.75
N ILE A 223 -2.67 -15.36 10.32
CA ILE A 223 -1.50 -15.41 9.43
C ILE A 223 -0.33 -14.76 10.17
N LYS A 224 0.83 -15.40 10.16
CA LYS A 224 2.07 -14.86 10.71
C LYS A 224 3.04 -14.65 9.56
N VAL A 225 3.57 -13.43 9.45
CA VAL A 225 4.52 -13.06 8.41
C VAL A 225 5.83 -12.64 9.05
N THR A 226 6.91 -13.32 8.70
CA THR A 226 8.27 -12.95 9.09
C THR A 226 9.02 -12.38 7.90
N ALA A 227 9.91 -11.43 8.14
CA ALA A 227 10.78 -10.86 7.13
C ALA A 227 12.09 -10.37 7.76
N GLU A 228 13.16 -10.32 6.98
CA GLU A 228 14.28 -9.43 7.29
C GLU A 228 13.86 -7.98 7.03
N GLN A 229 14.34 -7.05 7.85
CA GLN A 229 14.03 -5.63 7.68
C GLN A 229 14.50 -5.16 6.29
N LEU A 230 13.62 -4.46 5.56
CA LEU A 230 13.96 -4.03 4.21
C LEU A 230 14.92 -2.84 4.26
N GLN A 231 16.07 -2.99 3.60
CA GLN A 231 17.03 -1.91 3.40
C GLN A 231 16.99 -1.46 1.95
N LEU A 232 16.68 -0.18 1.74
CA LEU A 232 16.71 0.45 0.41
C LEU A 232 18.15 0.81 0.07
N ILE A 233 18.60 0.44 -1.12
CA ILE A 233 19.94 0.77 -1.61
C ILE A 233 19.80 1.88 -2.65
N PRO A 234 20.32 3.09 -2.39
CA PRO A 234 20.30 4.18 -3.35
C PRO A 234 20.88 3.77 -4.71
N GLY A 235 20.24 4.18 -5.80
CA GLY A 235 20.68 3.88 -7.16
C GLY A 235 20.39 2.45 -7.63
N LYS A 236 19.79 1.58 -6.82
CA LYS A 236 19.33 0.26 -7.25
C LYS A 236 17.83 0.25 -7.55
N ALA A 237 17.46 -0.49 -8.60
CA ALA A 237 16.06 -0.71 -8.93
C ALA A 237 15.33 -1.46 -7.82
N LEU A 238 14.09 -1.08 -7.55
CA LEU A 238 13.23 -1.74 -6.58
C LEU A 238 12.72 -3.05 -7.15
N LYS A 239 12.93 -4.16 -6.44
CA LYS A 239 12.44 -5.49 -6.81
C LYS A 239 11.52 -6.02 -5.73
N ARG A 240 10.38 -6.59 -6.12
CA ARG A 240 9.47 -7.27 -5.21
C ARG A 240 10.19 -8.44 -4.54
N HIS A 241 9.97 -8.61 -3.24
CA HIS A 241 10.46 -9.77 -2.51
C HIS A 241 9.62 -11.01 -2.82
N CYS A 242 10.24 -12.18 -2.72
CA CYS A 242 9.58 -13.47 -2.81
C CYS A 242 9.16 -13.91 -1.41
N CYS A 243 8.41 -15.00 -1.34
CA CYS A 243 7.96 -15.54 -0.08
C CYS A 243 7.72 -17.03 -0.14
N ASP A 244 7.93 -17.67 1.01
CA ASP A 244 7.68 -19.08 1.23
C ASP A 244 6.55 -19.25 2.24
N ILE A 245 5.60 -20.12 1.91
CA ILE A 245 4.61 -20.58 2.88
C ILE A 245 5.21 -21.79 3.57
N VAL A 246 5.56 -21.63 4.85
CA VAL A 246 6.31 -22.62 5.63
C VAL A 246 5.35 -23.53 6.41
N PRO A 247 5.80 -24.73 6.84
CA PRO A 247 5.01 -25.59 7.70
C PRO A 247 4.48 -24.81 8.90
N SER A 248 3.17 -24.82 9.07
CA SER A 248 2.50 -23.96 10.03
C SER A 248 2.55 -24.55 11.43
N SER A 249 2.62 -23.69 12.44
CA SER A 249 2.60 -24.09 13.85
C SER A 249 1.27 -24.70 14.32
N SER A 250 0.16 -24.45 13.62
CA SER A 250 -1.15 -25.07 13.85
C SER A 250 -1.97 -25.14 12.56
N ASP A 251 -3.01 -25.97 12.54
CA ASP A 251 -3.95 -26.07 11.41
C ASP A 251 -4.76 -24.80 11.14
N THR A 252 -4.85 -23.92 12.14
CA THR A 252 -5.59 -22.64 12.09
C THR A 252 -4.70 -21.44 11.74
N THR A 253 -3.39 -21.67 11.59
CA THR A 253 -2.40 -20.64 11.32
C THR A 253 -1.75 -20.88 9.97
N MET A 254 -1.37 -19.80 9.27
CA MET A 254 -0.50 -19.86 8.10
C MET A 254 0.74 -19.03 8.39
N ASP A 255 1.91 -19.67 8.30
CA ASP A 255 3.20 -19.03 8.50
C ASP A 255 3.82 -18.72 7.12
N VAL A 256 4.19 -17.46 6.90
CA VAL A 256 4.79 -16.96 5.65
C VAL A 256 6.10 -16.25 5.94
N ASN A 257 7.14 -16.59 5.21
CA ASN A 257 8.43 -15.94 5.29
C ASN A 257 8.71 -15.12 4.02
N ILE A 258 8.90 -13.80 4.17
CA ILE A 258 9.26 -12.90 3.07
C ILE A 258 10.78 -12.76 3.03
N ARG A 259 11.36 -12.93 1.84
CA ARG A 259 12.80 -12.85 1.61
C ARG A 259 13.13 -12.27 0.24
N LYS A 260 14.40 -11.94 0.02
CA LYS A 260 14.86 -11.64 -1.33
C LYS A 260 14.61 -12.87 -2.22
N CYS A 261 14.16 -12.62 -3.44
CA CYS A 261 14.10 -13.66 -4.46
C CYS A 261 15.53 -14.15 -4.76
N LYS A 262 15.68 -15.44 -5.02
CA LYS A 262 16.90 -15.99 -5.63
C LYS A 262 17.03 -15.43 -7.06
N ASP A 263 18.21 -15.56 -7.65
CA ASP A 263 18.53 -14.89 -8.92
C ASP A 263 17.52 -15.21 -10.05
N ASP A 264 17.18 -16.49 -10.21
CA ASP A 264 16.24 -16.97 -11.23
C ASP A 264 14.82 -17.27 -10.69
N GLU A 265 14.53 -16.86 -9.46
CA GLU A 265 13.22 -17.12 -8.85
C GLU A 265 12.16 -16.14 -9.35
N LEU A 266 11.06 -16.69 -9.85
CA LEU A 266 9.90 -15.95 -10.33
C LEU A 266 8.78 -15.98 -9.30
N ILE A 267 8.06 -14.86 -9.20
CA ILE A 267 6.78 -14.80 -8.48
C ILE A 267 5.71 -15.32 -9.44
N ALA A 268 5.64 -16.65 -9.57
CA ALA A 268 4.77 -17.32 -10.50
C ALA A 268 4.04 -18.47 -9.82
N MET A 269 2.84 -18.75 -10.33
CA MET A 269 2.15 -20.00 -10.01
C MET A 269 2.95 -21.16 -10.61
N HIS A 270 3.19 -22.20 -9.81
CA HIS A 270 3.72 -23.45 -10.33
C HIS A 270 2.60 -24.22 -11.03
N SER A 271 2.92 -24.75 -12.21
CA SER A 271 2.04 -25.59 -13.03
C SER A 271 1.84 -26.97 -12.42
#